data_AF-A0A4Y9YHF8-F1
#
_entry.id   AF-A0A4Y9YHF8-F1
#
_cell.length_a   1.000
_cell.length_b   1.000
_cell.length_c   1.000
_cell.angle_alpha   90.00
_cell.angle_beta   90.00
_cell.angle_gamma   90.00
#
_symmetry.space_group_name_H-M   'P 1'
#
loop_
_entity.id
_entity.type
_entity.pdbx_description
1 polymer ?
#
loop_
_entity_poly.entity_id
_entity_poly.type
_entity_poly.pdbx_seq_one_letter_code
_entity_poly.pdbx_strand_id
1 'polypeptide(L)'
;MADPVASKSGFLCMYMSNHPDTLVGYVKHWGKVAEDVSSAKMTSIDTKGMTLAYKTKAGGPEKEVRVLFDPPLLGYEEVKPRLISMKVDAEEALGMARAPQITTFRLPFGIWTTNVLLAFLLYVTFSPEPQSPNFAPAYLPAHYARTNLPVWAVPASWWIVVIVHPLEALYALYMARRHRMPFTTGVGYVLGTLIWGLPVLNELRHQRQAARIESGIARALEIERQLNAGEGRYVAFSPSNVAQVVPNVSLDRCNRTVEELIKSDDPLKGVEAARLRRWFSSSKMIPLRDLTDDFGSAVLFGRLEVVQADILARMHKHAQRSTPDPRAAVVRDIYEMRWGPTQVPIFNLILLSTLLVPAMRPQQLAVARFLINEMKMPVDGRDVSGATGALPRDLDQARVRPPSTRRSSSTRAAT
;
A
#
# COMPACT_ATOMS: atom_id res chain seq x y z
N MET A 1 21.03 22.51 -1.23
CA MET A 1 19.57 22.32 -1.23
C MET A 1 19.11 22.20 0.21
N ALA A 2 18.04 22.89 0.61
CA ALA A 2 17.48 22.75 1.95
C ALA A 2 16.95 21.32 2.14
N ASP A 3 17.10 20.77 3.35
CA ASP A 3 16.59 19.43 3.67
C ASP A 3 15.04 19.43 3.60
N PRO A 4 14.44 18.57 2.76
CA PRO A 4 13.00 18.59 2.52
C PRO A 4 12.17 18.23 3.76
N VAL A 5 12.74 17.47 4.70
CA VAL A 5 12.08 17.08 5.95
C VAL A 5 12.25 18.18 7.01
N ALA A 6 13.44 18.76 7.12
CA ALA A 6 13.76 19.80 8.11
C ALA A 6 12.85 21.02 7.98
N SER A 7 12.49 21.41 6.75
CA SER A 7 11.56 22.52 6.48
C SER A 7 10.16 22.33 7.09
N LYS A 8 9.77 21.09 7.39
CA LYS A 8 8.48 20.72 8.00
C LYS A 8 8.63 20.13 9.40
N SER A 9 9.82 20.24 10.01
CA SER A 9 10.14 19.63 11.30
C SER A 9 9.23 20.11 12.44
N GLY A 10 8.86 21.40 12.47
CA GLY A 10 7.98 21.94 13.51
C GLY A 10 6.62 21.25 13.62
N PHE A 11 5.98 20.96 12.48
CA PHE A 11 4.71 20.22 12.43
C PHE A 11 4.87 18.80 12.95
N LEU A 12 5.95 18.11 12.56
CA LEU A 12 6.25 16.75 13.00
C LEU A 12 6.57 16.68 14.50
N CYS A 13 7.35 17.63 15.03
CA CYS A 13 7.66 17.73 16.45
C CYS A 13 6.38 17.94 17.28
N MET A 14 5.49 18.85 16.83
CA MET A 14 4.20 19.10 17.46
C MET A 14 3.28 17.87 17.40
N TYR A 15 3.26 17.15 16.28
CA TYR A 15 2.50 15.89 16.17
C TYR A 15 3.04 14.84 17.17
N MET A 16 4.36 14.68 17.23
CA MET A 16 5.00 13.68 18.09
C MET A 16 4.94 14.01 19.58
N SER A 17 4.76 15.28 19.97
CA SER A 17 4.55 15.63 21.38
C SER A 17 3.27 15.06 21.97
N ASN A 18 2.29 14.66 21.14
CA ASN A 18 1.09 13.93 21.58
C ASN A 18 1.33 12.43 21.77
N HIS A 19 2.57 11.95 21.57
CA HIS A 19 2.97 10.55 21.71
C HIS A 19 4.21 10.39 22.59
N PRO A 20 4.20 10.87 23.85
CA PRO A 20 5.38 10.91 24.72
C PRO A 20 5.99 9.52 24.97
N ASP A 21 5.16 8.48 25.14
CA ASP A 21 5.64 7.10 25.35
C ASP A 21 6.44 6.57 24.16
N THR A 22 6.04 6.97 22.94
CA THR A 22 6.75 6.59 21.72
C THR A 22 8.13 7.22 21.68
N LEU A 23 8.24 8.49 22.09
CA LEU A 23 9.53 9.20 22.16
C LEU A 23 10.46 8.58 23.21
N VAL A 24 9.93 8.19 24.38
CA VAL A 24 10.69 7.45 25.40
C VAL A 24 11.20 6.12 24.83
N GLY A 25 10.35 5.41 24.07
CA GLY A 25 10.73 4.19 23.36
C GLY A 25 11.88 4.41 22.39
N TYR A 26 11.86 5.50 21.62
CA TYR A 26 12.95 5.85 20.71
C TYR A 26 14.26 6.14 21.43
N VAL A 27 14.22 6.92 22.51
CA VAL A 27 15.43 7.24 23.29
C VAL A 27 16.06 5.97 23.87
N LYS A 28 15.24 5.11 24.50
CA LYS A 28 15.73 3.86 25.11
C LYS A 28 16.26 2.88 24.06
N HIS A 29 15.49 2.60 23.01
CA HIS A 29 15.86 1.57 22.03
C HIS A 29 16.87 2.07 20.98
N TRP A 30 16.52 3.12 20.25
CA TRP A 30 17.32 3.63 19.13
C TRP A 30 18.45 4.56 19.58
N GLY A 31 18.20 5.34 20.63
CA GLY A 31 19.23 6.15 21.28
C GLY A 31 20.19 5.33 22.16
N LYS A 32 19.89 4.05 22.40
CA LYS A 32 20.67 3.13 23.25
C LYS A 32 20.93 3.69 24.67
N VAL A 33 20.02 4.50 25.19
CA VAL A 33 20.14 5.08 26.53
C VAL A 33 19.71 4.02 27.56
N ALA A 34 20.67 3.54 28.35
CA ALA A 34 20.43 2.53 29.40
C ALA A 34 19.73 3.11 30.64
N GLU A 35 19.79 4.43 30.84
CA GLU A 35 19.17 5.11 31.97
C GLU A 35 17.63 5.03 31.91
N ASP A 36 16.99 5.09 33.07
CA ASP A 36 15.54 5.12 33.15
C ASP A 36 14.99 6.49 32.74
N VAL A 37 14.62 6.60 31.47
CA VAL A 37 13.98 7.79 30.89
C VAL A 37 12.56 7.94 31.43
N SER A 38 12.23 9.13 31.95
CA SER A 38 10.90 9.48 32.47
C SER A 38 10.05 10.25 31.45
N SER A 39 10.67 11.14 30.66
CA SER A 39 10.00 11.91 29.62
C SER A 39 10.95 12.19 28.46
N ALA A 40 10.43 12.30 27.24
CA ALA A 40 11.18 12.67 26.06
C ALA A 40 10.38 13.61 25.14
N LYS A 41 11.07 14.49 24.43
CA LYS A 41 10.53 15.47 23.48
C LYS A 41 11.36 15.46 22.20
N MET A 42 10.70 15.47 21.06
CA MET A 42 11.37 15.66 19.77
C MET A 42 11.64 17.15 19.54
N THR A 43 12.90 17.51 19.33
CA THR A 43 13.31 18.91 19.10
C THR A 43 13.47 19.22 17.62
N SER A 44 14.01 18.29 16.83
CA SER A 44 14.16 18.44 15.38
C SER A 44 14.16 17.09 14.66
N ILE A 45 13.87 17.12 13.36
CA ILE A 45 13.92 15.97 12.44
C ILE A 45 14.33 16.43 11.05
N ASP A 46 15.18 15.65 10.38
CA ASP A 46 15.62 15.87 9.00
C ASP A 46 15.74 14.52 8.26
N THR A 47 16.25 14.52 7.02
CA THR A 47 16.38 13.28 6.24
C THR A 47 17.31 12.24 6.86
N LYS A 48 18.26 12.64 7.71
CA LYS A 48 19.28 11.77 8.30
C LYS A 48 18.91 11.26 9.69
N GLY A 49 17.99 11.91 10.40
CA GLY A 49 17.60 11.47 11.74
C GLY A 49 16.66 12.42 12.48
N MET A 50 16.46 12.15 13.76
CA MET A 50 15.71 12.99 14.70
C MET A 50 16.53 13.26 15.97
N THR A 51 16.43 14.47 16.50
CA THR A 51 17.00 14.83 17.82
C THR A 51 15.90 14.77 18.87
N LEU A 52 16.18 14.05 19.95
CA LEU A 52 15.29 13.85 21.08
C LEU A 52 15.95 14.41 22.34
N ALA A 53 15.27 15.32 23.02
CA ALA A 53 15.62 15.78 24.34
C ALA A 53 14.89 14.92 25.38
N TYR A 54 15.56 14.51 26.46
CA TYR A 54 14.99 13.58 27.44
C TYR A 54 15.45 13.86 28.86
N LYS A 55 14.62 13.43 29.82
CA LYS A 55 14.89 13.50 31.26
C LYS A 55 14.87 12.10 31.86
N THR A 56 15.69 11.89 32.87
CA THR A 56 15.83 10.60 33.56
C THR A 56 15.08 10.63 34.89
N LYS A 57 14.70 9.46 35.41
CA LYS A 57 13.99 9.34 36.69
C LYS A 57 14.82 9.79 37.88
N ALA A 58 16.16 9.76 37.78
CA ALA A 58 17.06 10.22 38.84
C ALA A 58 17.01 11.73 39.09
N GLY A 59 16.33 12.50 38.22
CA GLY A 59 16.42 13.95 38.20
C GLY A 59 17.75 14.41 37.57
N GLY A 60 17.73 15.57 36.92
CA GLY A 60 18.91 16.11 36.23
C GLY A 60 18.54 17.06 35.10
N PRO A 61 19.57 17.69 34.48
CA PRO A 61 19.36 18.50 33.29
C PRO A 61 18.85 17.64 32.13
N GLU A 62 18.12 18.28 31.22
CA GLU A 62 17.66 17.64 29.99
C GLU A 62 18.86 17.26 29.12
N LYS A 63 18.94 15.99 28.73
CA LYS A 63 19.98 15.44 27.86
C LYS A 63 19.45 15.34 26.44
N GLU A 64 20.30 15.41 25.43
CA GLU A 64 19.91 15.21 24.04
C GLU A 64 20.53 13.94 23.47
N VAL A 65 19.77 13.24 22.61
CA VAL A 65 20.25 12.12 21.82
C VAL A 65 19.79 12.27 20.37
N ARG A 66 20.68 11.95 19.43
CA ARG A 66 20.37 11.93 18.00
C ARG A 66 20.16 10.50 17.54
N VAL A 67 18.97 10.20 17.03
CA VAL A 67 18.63 8.91 16.43
C VAL A 67 18.76 9.04 14.91
N LEU A 68 19.65 8.22 14.31
CA LEU A 68 19.90 8.24 12.87
C LEU A 68 18.93 7.33 12.11
N PHE A 69 18.53 7.74 10.91
CA PHE A 69 17.77 6.91 9.96
C PHE A 69 18.73 6.17 9.04
N ASP A 70 18.54 4.85 8.93
CA ASP A 70 19.28 4.00 8.00
C ASP A 70 18.29 3.11 7.20
N PRO A 71 18.17 3.27 5.88
CA PRO A 71 18.76 4.35 5.08
C PRO A 71 18.16 5.73 5.41
N PRO A 72 18.82 6.84 5.03
CA PRO A 72 18.25 8.18 5.09
C PRO A 72 16.92 8.26 4.33
N LEU A 73 16.04 9.15 4.78
CA LEU A 73 14.74 9.37 4.14
C LEU A 73 14.92 10.06 2.79
N LEU A 74 14.24 9.55 1.76
CA LEU A 74 14.25 10.17 0.43
C LEU A 74 13.39 11.44 0.37
N GLY A 75 12.42 11.57 1.28
CA GLY A 75 11.55 12.74 1.35
C GLY A 75 10.56 12.71 2.50
N TYR A 76 9.70 13.74 2.55
CA TYR A 76 8.73 13.94 3.63
C TYR A 76 7.69 12.81 3.74
N GLU A 77 7.28 12.24 2.60
CA GLU A 77 6.27 11.16 2.56
C GLU A 77 6.73 9.88 3.26
N GLU A 78 8.05 9.66 3.39
CA GLU A 78 8.62 8.50 4.06
C GLU A 78 8.71 8.65 5.59
N VAL A 79 8.61 9.88 6.12
CA VAL A 79 8.78 10.16 7.55
C VAL A 79 7.74 9.39 8.36
N LYS A 80 6.47 9.47 7.98
CA LYS A 80 5.37 8.84 8.72
C LYS A 80 5.51 7.31 8.78
N PRO A 81 5.64 6.57 7.66
CA PRO A 81 5.82 5.12 7.73
C PRO A 81 7.11 4.73 8.45
N ARG A 82 8.20 5.50 8.33
CA ARG A 82 9.45 5.24 9.05
C ARG A 82 9.29 5.37 10.56
N LEU A 83 8.67 6.44 11.05
CA LEU A 83 8.44 6.62 12.48
C LEU A 83 7.53 5.50 13.02
N ILE A 84 6.46 5.15 12.31
CA ILE A 84 5.58 4.06 12.73
C ILE A 84 6.34 2.73 12.82
N SER A 85 7.20 2.41 11.84
CA SER A 85 7.99 1.17 11.89
C SER A 85 8.98 1.18 13.06
N MET A 86 9.69 2.31 13.27
CA MET A 86 10.61 2.48 14.39
C MET A 86 9.92 2.35 15.75
N LYS A 87 8.66 2.80 15.86
CA LYS A 87 7.86 2.67 17.08
C LYS A 87 7.60 1.21 17.39
N VAL A 88 7.11 0.46 16.40
CA VAL A 88 6.81 -0.96 16.58
C VAL A 88 8.06 -1.73 16.99
N ASP A 89 9.20 -1.47 16.35
CA ASP A 89 10.46 -2.13 16.69
C ASP A 89 10.95 -1.74 18.10
N ALA A 90 10.79 -0.48 18.51
CA ALA A 90 11.13 -0.04 19.87
C ALA A 90 10.20 -0.66 20.94
N GLU A 91 8.89 -0.68 20.71
CA GLU A 91 7.93 -1.31 21.63
C GLU A 91 8.17 -2.82 21.75
N GLU A 92 8.52 -3.50 20.65
CA GLU A 92 8.86 -4.93 20.65
C GLU A 92 10.16 -5.19 21.43
N ALA A 93 11.21 -4.38 21.18
CA ALA A 93 12.50 -4.53 21.85
C ALA A 93 12.45 -4.22 23.35
N LEU A 94 11.59 -3.29 23.76
CA LEU A 94 11.37 -2.93 25.16
C LEU A 94 10.34 -3.84 25.86
N GLY A 95 9.78 -4.83 25.15
CA GLY A 95 8.77 -5.75 25.68
C GLY A 95 7.41 -5.10 26.00
N MET A 96 7.16 -3.88 25.50
CA MET A 96 5.90 -3.16 25.68
C MET A 96 4.80 -3.71 24.77
N ALA A 97 5.17 -4.18 23.57
CA ALA A 97 4.27 -4.85 22.65
C ALA A 97 4.67 -6.33 22.53
N ARG A 98 3.71 -7.24 22.67
CA ARG A 98 3.92 -8.64 22.28
C ARG A 98 4.02 -8.70 20.76
N ALA A 99 5.14 -9.22 20.26
CA ALA A 99 5.25 -9.54 18.84
C ALA A 99 4.06 -10.41 18.42
N PRO A 100 3.36 -10.08 17.32
CA PRO A 100 2.22 -10.86 16.89
C PRO A 100 2.68 -12.29 16.58
N GLN A 101 1.95 -13.26 17.13
CA GLN A 101 2.28 -14.68 16.95
C GLN A 101 1.82 -15.13 15.57
N ILE A 102 2.75 -15.61 14.76
CA ILE A 102 2.42 -16.31 13.52
C ILE A 102 1.97 -17.72 13.91
N THR A 103 0.66 -17.95 13.85
CA THR A 103 0.05 -19.23 14.26
C THR A 103 -0.13 -20.19 13.09
N THR A 104 -0.20 -19.68 11.85
CA THR A 104 -0.47 -20.50 10.66
C THR A 104 0.76 -20.67 9.80
N PHE A 105 0.99 -21.89 9.33
CA PHE A 105 1.92 -22.16 8.24
C PHE A 105 1.20 -21.95 6.90
N ARG A 106 1.78 -21.18 5.98
CA ARG A 106 1.30 -21.12 4.59
C ARG A 106 2.44 -21.43 3.64
N LEU A 107 2.12 -22.25 2.65
CA LEU A 107 3.05 -22.63 1.60
C LEU A 107 2.85 -21.68 0.42
N PRO A 108 3.86 -20.87 0.04
CA PRO A 108 3.71 -19.90 -1.03
C PRO A 108 3.68 -20.58 -2.39
N PHE A 109 2.90 -20.07 -3.34
CA PHE A 109 2.86 -20.65 -4.70
C PHE A 109 4.24 -20.62 -5.41
N GLY A 110 5.14 -19.73 -4.99
CA GLY A 110 6.52 -19.66 -5.47
C GLY A 110 7.35 -20.93 -5.27
N ILE A 111 6.91 -21.89 -4.43
CA ILE A 111 7.61 -23.18 -4.28
C ILE A 111 7.65 -23.99 -5.58
N TRP A 112 6.72 -23.78 -6.50
CA TRP A 112 6.67 -24.52 -7.76
C TRP A 112 7.90 -24.25 -8.62
N THR A 113 8.40 -23.02 -8.61
CA THR A 113 9.65 -22.67 -9.29
C THR A 113 10.82 -23.45 -8.71
N THR A 114 10.98 -23.49 -7.38
CA THR A 114 12.05 -24.28 -6.76
C THR A 114 11.88 -25.77 -7.02
N ASN A 115 10.66 -26.30 -6.96
CA ASN A 115 10.38 -27.71 -7.26
C ASN A 115 10.80 -28.08 -8.69
N VAL A 116 10.44 -27.26 -9.68
CA VAL A 116 10.84 -27.48 -11.08
C VAL A 116 12.36 -27.44 -11.23
N LEU A 117 13.04 -26.48 -10.57
CA LEU A 117 14.49 -26.37 -10.62
C LEU A 117 15.20 -27.54 -9.91
N LEU A 118 14.70 -27.98 -8.75
CA LEU A 118 15.24 -29.14 -8.03
C LEU A 118 14.99 -30.45 -8.79
N ALA A 119 13.80 -30.63 -9.37
CA ALA A 119 13.50 -31.78 -10.22
C ALA A 119 14.40 -31.79 -11.46
N PHE A 120 14.62 -30.64 -12.09
CA PHE A 120 15.55 -30.50 -13.20
C PHE A 120 17.00 -30.79 -12.77
N LEU A 121 17.45 -30.29 -11.61
CA LEU A 121 18.77 -30.58 -11.07
C LEU A 121 18.97 -32.07 -10.80
N LEU A 122 18.00 -32.72 -10.14
CA LEU A 122 18.01 -34.17 -9.91
C LEU A 122 18.06 -34.93 -11.23
N TYR A 123 17.22 -34.56 -12.18
CA TYR A 123 17.15 -35.18 -13.49
C TYR A 123 18.47 -35.07 -14.26
N VAL A 124 19.04 -33.86 -14.31
CA VAL A 124 20.36 -33.60 -14.90
C VAL A 124 21.47 -34.26 -14.09
N THR A 125 21.35 -34.50 -12.80
CA THR A 125 22.39 -35.16 -12.00
C THR A 125 22.40 -36.68 -12.22
N PHE A 126 21.23 -37.30 -12.25
CA PHE A 126 21.08 -38.76 -12.26
C PHE A 126 20.82 -39.38 -13.64
N SER A 127 20.70 -38.59 -14.70
CA SER A 127 20.61 -39.12 -16.07
C SER A 127 21.84 -39.99 -16.43
N PRO A 128 21.66 -41.17 -17.04
CA PRO A 128 22.78 -41.94 -17.57
C PRO A 128 23.46 -41.20 -18.73
N GLU A 129 24.74 -41.52 -18.98
CA GLU A 129 25.45 -41.06 -20.19
C GLU A 129 24.98 -41.84 -21.43
N PRO A 130 25.07 -41.29 -22.65
CA PRO A 130 24.64 -41.96 -23.88
C PRO A 130 25.27 -43.32 -24.15
N GLN A 131 26.46 -43.57 -23.59
CA GLN A 131 27.18 -44.84 -23.72
C GLN A 131 26.72 -45.90 -22.70
N SER A 132 25.89 -45.51 -21.72
CA SER A 132 25.38 -46.43 -20.69
C SER A 132 24.34 -47.39 -21.27
N PRO A 133 24.34 -48.68 -20.89
CA PRO A 133 23.33 -49.65 -21.35
C PRO A 133 21.90 -49.27 -20.93
N ASN A 134 21.74 -48.43 -19.91
CA ASN A 134 20.45 -47.96 -19.42
C ASN A 134 20.03 -46.61 -20.03
N PHE A 135 20.72 -46.13 -21.06
CA PHE A 135 20.36 -44.88 -21.71
C PHE A 135 19.07 -45.04 -22.53
N ALA A 136 18.13 -44.12 -22.33
CA ALA A 136 16.85 -44.07 -23.01
C ALA A 136 16.65 -42.69 -23.64
N PRO A 137 15.89 -42.56 -24.75
CA PRO A 137 15.63 -41.27 -25.41
C PRO A 137 15.03 -40.20 -24.48
N ALA A 138 14.32 -40.62 -23.42
CA ALA A 138 13.82 -39.72 -22.40
C ALA A 138 14.93 -38.81 -21.84
N TYR A 139 16.15 -39.34 -21.66
CA TYR A 139 17.32 -38.66 -21.09
C TYR A 139 18.06 -37.69 -22.02
N LEU A 140 17.65 -37.59 -23.29
CA LEU A 140 18.27 -36.67 -24.26
C LEU A 140 18.31 -35.20 -23.78
N PRO A 141 17.24 -34.63 -23.17
CA PRO A 141 17.28 -33.26 -22.67
C PRO A 141 18.28 -33.06 -21.53
N ALA A 142 18.45 -34.04 -20.64
CA ALA A 142 19.43 -33.95 -19.55
C ALA A 142 20.85 -34.00 -20.09
N HIS A 143 21.12 -34.90 -21.05
CA HIS A 143 22.42 -34.95 -21.72
C HIS A 143 22.73 -33.64 -22.44
N TYR A 144 21.79 -33.11 -23.21
CA TYR A 144 21.91 -31.82 -23.88
C TYR A 144 22.19 -30.69 -22.88
N ALA A 145 21.51 -30.65 -21.73
CA ALA A 145 21.78 -29.67 -20.70
C ALA A 145 23.22 -29.80 -20.16
N ARG A 146 23.69 -31.01 -19.84
CA ARG A 146 25.07 -31.22 -19.34
C ARG A 146 26.14 -30.79 -20.33
N THR A 147 25.94 -31.04 -21.63
CA THR A 147 26.94 -30.69 -22.65
C THR A 147 27.02 -29.20 -22.93
N ASN A 148 25.92 -28.47 -22.70
CA ASN A 148 25.86 -27.02 -22.92
C ASN A 148 26.13 -26.19 -21.65
N LEU A 149 26.02 -26.80 -20.47
CA LEU A 149 26.38 -26.15 -19.21
C LEU A 149 27.88 -26.31 -18.91
N PRO A 150 28.51 -25.33 -18.25
CA PRO A 150 29.88 -25.50 -17.80
C PRO A 150 29.94 -26.58 -16.72
N VAL A 151 31.04 -27.35 -16.69
CA VAL A 151 31.22 -28.53 -15.82
C VAL A 151 31.00 -28.24 -14.32
N TRP A 152 31.22 -26.99 -13.89
CA TRP A 152 31.02 -26.55 -12.51
C TRP A 152 29.55 -26.26 -12.15
N ALA A 153 28.64 -26.08 -13.11
CA ALA A 153 27.28 -25.60 -12.85
C ALA A 153 26.46 -26.57 -12.00
N VAL A 154 26.49 -27.87 -12.32
CA VAL A 154 25.74 -28.89 -11.56
C VAL A 154 26.29 -29.04 -10.13
N PRO A 155 27.61 -29.19 -9.91
CA PRO A 155 28.19 -29.16 -8.56
C PRO A 155 27.87 -27.88 -7.78
N ALA A 156 27.99 -26.70 -8.39
CA ALA A 156 27.68 -25.43 -7.73
C ALA A 156 26.20 -25.34 -7.32
N SER A 157 25.29 -25.85 -8.15
CA SER A 157 23.85 -25.89 -7.83
C SER A 157 23.58 -26.76 -6.61
N TRP A 158 24.24 -27.92 -6.49
CA TRP A 158 24.16 -28.74 -5.29
C TRP A 158 24.76 -28.05 -4.06
N TRP A 159 25.86 -27.32 -4.20
CA TRP A 159 26.41 -26.52 -3.10
C TRP A 159 25.43 -25.48 -2.59
N ILE A 160 24.66 -24.84 -3.47
CA ILE A 160 23.59 -23.93 -3.06
C ILE A 160 22.54 -24.68 -2.23
N VAL A 161 22.06 -25.84 -2.69
CA VAL A 161 21.07 -26.64 -1.94
C VAL A 161 21.63 -27.09 -0.58
N VAL A 162 22.87 -27.56 -0.54
CA VAL A 162 23.48 -28.15 0.67
C VAL A 162 23.96 -27.09 1.67
N ILE A 163 24.34 -25.89 1.25
CA ILE A 163 24.81 -24.83 2.15
C ILE A 163 23.74 -23.77 2.39
N VAL A 164 23.16 -23.22 1.32
CA VAL A 164 22.28 -22.06 1.42
C VAL A 164 20.96 -22.44 2.08
N HIS A 165 20.32 -23.55 1.71
CA HIS A 165 19.04 -23.94 2.33
C HIS A 165 19.17 -24.21 3.83
N PRO A 166 20.20 -24.91 4.36
CA PRO A 166 20.38 -25.03 5.80
C PRO A 166 20.62 -23.70 6.51
N LEU A 167 21.40 -22.78 5.93
CA LEU A 167 21.58 -21.44 6.52
C LEU A 167 20.26 -20.66 6.58
N GLU A 168 19.44 -20.75 5.53
CA GLU A 168 18.11 -20.17 5.52
C GLU A 168 17.17 -20.83 6.54
N ALA A 169 17.23 -22.16 6.69
CA ALA A 169 16.45 -22.90 7.67
C ALA A 169 16.86 -22.57 9.12
N LEU A 170 18.16 -22.37 9.37
CA LEU A 170 18.67 -21.88 10.66
C LEU A 170 18.17 -20.46 10.96
N TYR A 171 18.12 -19.60 9.94
CA TYR A 171 17.52 -18.27 10.08
C TYR A 171 16.01 -18.35 10.33
N ALA A 172 15.29 -19.24 9.66
CA ALA A 172 13.87 -19.51 9.93
C ALA A 172 13.65 -20.03 11.37
N LEU A 173 14.53 -20.90 11.87
CA LEU A 173 14.50 -21.40 13.24
C LEU A 173 14.75 -20.29 14.26
N TYR A 174 15.75 -19.44 14.00
CA TYR A 174 16.02 -18.24 14.81
C TYR A 174 14.79 -17.34 14.88
N MET A 175 14.15 -17.09 13.73
CA MET A 175 12.91 -16.31 13.63
C MET A 175 11.74 -16.96 14.38
N ALA A 176 11.56 -18.27 14.25
CA ALA A 176 10.51 -19.02 14.94
C ALA A 176 10.65 -18.94 16.46
N ARG A 177 11.88 -19.08 16.97
CA ARG A 177 12.18 -18.92 18.41
C ARG A 177 11.96 -17.48 18.88
N ARG A 178 12.47 -16.50 18.13
CA ARG A 178 12.35 -15.07 18.47
C ARG A 178 10.89 -14.62 18.58
N HIS A 179 10.04 -15.09 17.68
CA HIS A 179 8.62 -14.72 17.64
C HIS A 179 7.70 -15.69 18.42
N ARG A 180 8.27 -16.63 19.19
CA ARG A 180 7.52 -17.62 20.00
C ARG A 180 6.42 -18.31 19.19
N MET A 181 6.74 -18.75 17.98
CA MET A 181 5.78 -19.46 17.13
C MET A 181 5.36 -20.78 17.80
N PRO A 182 4.12 -21.25 17.58
CA PRO A 182 3.75 -22.61 17.94
C PRO A 182 4.73 -23.61 17.34
N PHE A 183 5.06 -24.67 18.10
CA PHE A 183 6.09 -25.63 17.71
C PHE A 183 5.86 -26.22 16.31
N THR A 184 4.63 -26.63 16.01
CA THR A 184 4.24 -27.21 14.70
C THR A 184 4.45 -26.22 13.56
N THR A 185 4.04 -24.96 13.73
CA THR A 185 4.21 -23.89 12.75
C THR A 185 5.69 -23.56 12.53
N GLY A 186 6.47 -23.47 13.62
CA GLY A 186 7.91 -23.24 13.55
C GLY A 186 8.65 -24.35 12.82
N VAL A 187 8.35 -25.62 13.14
CA VAL A 187 8.90 -26.80 12.44
C VAL A 187 8.52 -26.79 10.96
N GLY A 188 7.26 -26.47 10.64
CA GLY A 188 6.79 -26.37 9.26
C GLY A 188 7.59 -25.35 8.43
N TYR A 189 7.86 -24.16 8.98
CA TYR A 189 8.70 -23.18 8.30
C TYR A 189 10.17 -23.61 8.18
N VAL A 190 10.74 -24.22 9.21
CA VAL A 190 12.15 -24.69 9.16
C VAL A 190 12.33 -25.78 8.11
N LEU A 191 11.45 -26.79 8.11
CA LEU A 191 11.50 -27.87 7.12
C LEU A 191 11.15 -27.36 5.72
N GLY A 192 10.16 -26.48 5.61
CA GLY A 192 9.79 -25.88 4.33
C GLY A 192 10.92 -25.04 3.73
N THR A 193 11.60 -24.23 4.53
CA THR A 193 12.77 -23.46 4.08
C THR A 193 13.95 -24.39 3.76
N LEU A 194 14.14 -25.50 4.48
CA LEU A 194 15.19 -26.46 4.15
C LEU A 194 14.98 -27.11 2.76
N ILE A 195 13.73 -27.41 2.40
CA ILE A 195 13.40 -28.04 1.11
C ILE A 195 13.34 -27.01 -0.02
N TRP A 196 12.60 -25.92 0.17
CA TRP A 196 12.27 -24.97 -0.90
C TRP A 196 13.06 -23.67 -0.88
N GLY A 197 13.82 -23.39 0.19
CA GLY A 197 14.67 -22.21 0.33
C GLY A 197 13.89 -20.89 0.49
N LEU A 198 14.40 -19.85 -0.18
CA LEU A 198 13.93 -18.47 -0.10
C LEU A 198 12.41 -18.25 -0.24
N PRO A 199 11.66 -18.91 -1.14
CA PRO A 199 10.22 -18.70 -1.25
C PRO A 199 9.49 -18.85 0.09
N VAL A 200 9.76 -19.92 0.84
CA VAL A 200 9.13 -20.17 2.15
C VAL A 200 9.60 -19.15 3.18
N LEU A 201 10.87 -18.76 3.14
CA LEU A 201 11.39 -17.74 4.05
C LEU A 201 10.79 -16.35 3.78
N ASN A 202 10.56 -16.01 2.51
CA ASN A 202 9.93 -14.76 2.11
C ASN A 202 8.46 -14.73 2.53
N GLU A 203 7.74 -15.84 2.40
CA GLU A 203 6.36 -15.97 2.92
C GLU A 203 6.31 -15.76 4.44
N LEU A 204 7.25 -16.34 5.18
CA LEU A 204 7.36 -16.10 6.63
C LEU A 204 7.58 -14.61 6.95
N ARG A 205 8.45 -13.93 6.19
CA ARG A 205 8.68 -12.47 6.33
C ARG A 205 7.42 -11.65 6.00
N HIS A 206 6.69 -12.03 4.96
CA HIS A 206 5.44 -11.39 4.57
C HIS A 206 4.36 -11.54 5.64
N GLN A 207 4.16 -12.74 6.19
CA GLN A 207 3.20 -12.97 7.26
C GLN A 207 3.54 -12.18 8.52
N ARG A 208 4.83 -12.05 8.86
CA ARG A 208 5.26 -11.20 9.96
C ARG A 208 4.87 -9.74 9.73
N GLN A 209 5.10 -9.22 8.53
CA GLN A 209 4.73 -7.85 8.20
C GLN A 209 3.22 -7.66 8.22
N ALA A 210 2.45 -8.61 7.66
CA ALA A 210 0.99 -8.59 7.69
C ALA A 210 0.47 -8.59 9.13
N ALA A 211 0.97 -9.48 9.99
CA ALA A 211 0.56 -9.57 11.38
C ALA A 211 0.91 -8.29 12.18
N ARG A 212 2.03 -7.64 11.86
CA ARG A 212 2.37 -6.31 12.43
C ARG A 212 1.35 -5.25 12.02
N ILE A 213 0.99 -5.19 10.73
CA ILE A 213 -0.02 -4.24 10.23
C ILE A 213 -1.37 -4.50 10.90
N GLU A 214 -1.82 -5.75 10.96
CA GLU A 214 -3.07 -6.14 11.61
C GLU A 214 -3.09 -5.77 13.09
N SER A 215 -2.00 -6.04 13.83
CA SER A 215 -1.90 -5.66 15.24
C SER A 215 -1.96 -4.14 15.44
N GLY A 216 -1.37 -3.36 14.53
CA GLY A 216 -1.44 -1.89 14.55
C GLY A 216 -2.86 -1.37 14.30
N ILE A 217 -3.56 -1.95 13.32
CA ILE A 217 -4.97 -1.62 13.03
C ILE A 217 -5.85 -1.99 14.22
N ALA A 218 -5.70 -3.18 14.79
CA ALA A 218 -6.47 -3.62 15.95
C ALA A 218 -6.28 -2.69 17.15
N ARG A 219 -5.03 -2.25 17.42
CA ARG A 219 -4.76 -1.28 18.50
C ARG A 219 -5.37 0.09 18.21
N ALA A 220 -5.35 0.55 16.95
CA ALA A 220 -5.98 1.80 16.57
C ALA A 220 -7.51 1.75 16.76
N LEU A 221 -8.14 0.64 16.37
CA LEU A 221 -9.58 0.41 16.58
C LEU A 221 -9.95 0.32 18.06
N GLU A 222 -9.10 -0.30 18.89
CA GLU A 222 -9.30 -0.35 20.33
C GLU A 222 -9.19 1.05 20.95
N ILE A 223 -8.25 1.89 20.52
CA ILE A 223 -8.16 3.29 20.94
C ILE A 223 -9.42 4.06 20.53
N GLU A 224 -9.88 3.89 19.29
CA GLU A 224 -11.12 4.53 18.82
C GLU A 224 -12.33 4.08 19.66
N ARG A 225 -12.41 2.78 19.98
CA ARG A 225 -13.45 2.24 20.85
C ARG A 225 -13.37 2.81 22.26
N GLN A 226 -12.18 2.98 22.83
CA GLN A 226 -11.96 3.57 24.14
C GLN A 226 -12.33 5.06 24.16
N LEU A 227 -12.03 5.80 23.10
CA LEU A 227 -12.45 7.20 22.95
C LEU A 227 -13.98 7.31 22.88
N ASN A 228 -14.62 6.47 22.08
CA ASN A 228 -16.09 6.45 21.95
C ASN A 228 -16.78 5.96 23.25
N ALA A 229 -16.18 5.01 23.98
CA ALA A 229 -16.70 4.55 25.27
C ALA A 229 -16.44 5.58 26.40
N GLY A 230 -15.36 6.35 26.27
CA GLY A 230 -14.98 7.45 27.16
C GLY A 230 -15.83 8.72 26.97
N GLU A 231 -16.49 8.88 25.82
CA GLU A 231 -17.49 9.93 25.59
C GLU A 231 -18.71 9.82 26.51
N GLY A 232 -18.92 8.65 27.18
CA GLY A 232 -19.89 8.46 28.27
C GLY A 232 -19.31 8.62 29.69
N ARG A 233 -18.01 8.86 29.83
CA ARG A 233 -17.31 9.13 31.11
C ARG A 233 -16.36 10.31 30.94
N TYR A 234 -16.91 11.47 30.62
CA TYR A 234 -16.43 12.66 31.28
C TYR A 234 -16.62 12.43 32.78
N VAL A 235 -15.54 12.05 33.45
CA VAL A 235 -15.40 12.17 34.89
C VAL A 235 -15.92 13.57 35.23
N ALA A 236 -16.89 13.62 36.14
CA ALA A 236 -17.41 14.83 36.70
C ALA A 236 -16.25 15.68 37.26
N PHE A 237 -15.70 16.54 36.42
CA PHE A 237 -15.01 17.72 36.88
C PHE A 237 -16.12 18.62 37.40
N SER A 238 -16.07 18.88 38.71
CA SER A 238 -17.07 19.64 39.48
C SER A 238 -17.73 20.77 38.66
N PRO A 239 -19.07 20.81 38.50
CA PRO A 239 -19.77 21.79 37.67
C PRO A 239 -19.74 23.23 38.18
N SER A 240 -18.96 23.57 39.21
CA SER A 240 -19.05 24.88 39.85
C SER A 240 -18.30 26.01 39.13
N ASN A 241 -17.46 25.76 38.11
CA ASN A 241 -16.61 26.82 37.53
C ASN A 241 -16.58 26.98 36.00
N VAL A 242 -17.43 26.30 35.21
CA VAL A 242 -17.42 26.44 33.73
C VAL A 242 -18.84 26.60 33.16
N ALA A 243 -19.72 27.27 33.89
CA ALA A 243 -21.09 27.58 33.44
C ALA A 243 -21.20 28.91 32.65
N GLN A 244 -20.10 29.49 32.19
CA GLN A 244 -20.14 30.65 31.29
C GLN A 244 -19.14 30.45 30.15
N VAL A 245 -19.65 30.56 28.92
CA VAL A 245 -18.91 30.58 27.64
C VAL A 245 -18.63 29.21 27.00
N VAL A 246 -19.66 28.45 26.59
CA VAL A 246 -19.80 27.93 25.20
C VAL A 246 -21.30 27.68 24.92
N PRO A 247 -21.91 28.28 23.88
CA PRO A 247 -23.30 27.99 23.55
C PRO A 247 -23.46 26.61 22.90
N ASN A 248 -24.50 25.88 23.32
CA ASN A 248 -24.98 24.61 22.78
C ASN A 248 -25.05 24.61 21.24
N VAL A 249 -24.09 23.96 20.57
CA VAL A 249 -24.21 23.58 19.16
C VAL A 249 -24.89 22.21 19.12
N SER A 250 -26.20 22.19 18.87
CA SER A 250 -26.94 20.96 18.61
C SER A 250 -26.38 20.26 17.37
N LEU A 251 -25.76 19.09 17.53
CA LEU A 251 -25.24 18.24 16.45
C LEU A 251 -26.33 17.59 15.58
N ASP A 252 -27.60 17.94 15.81
CA ASP A 252 -28.77 17.18 15.33
C ASP A 252 -29.59 17.86 14.20
N ARG A 253 -28.98 18.77 13.42
CA ARG A 253 -29.67 19.45 12.30
C ARG A 253 -29.05 19.19 10.92
N CYS A 254 -28.63 17.96 10.68
CA CYS A 254 -28.21 17.55 9.33
C CYS A 254 -29.36 16.77 8.66
N ASN A 255 -30.32 17.51 8.09
CA ASN A 255 -31.54 16.94 7.48
C ASN A 255 -31.26 16.15 6.18
N ARG A 256 -30.07 16.29 5.58
CA ARG A 256 -29.73 15.59 4.32
C ARG A 256 -29.18 14.19 4.58
N THR A 257 -29.77 13.20 3.91
CA THR A 257 -29.28 11.82 3.81
C THR A 257 -27.97 11.75 3.02
N VAL A 258 -27.24 10.63 3.12
CA VAL A 258 -25.98 10.48 2.37
C VAL A 258 -26.24 10.52 0.86
N GLU A 259 -27.35 9.96 0.41
CA GLU A 259 -27.78 9.92 -0.99
C GLU A 259 -28.08 11.33 -1.52
N GLU A 260 -28.70 12.18 -0.70
CA GLU A 260 -28.92 13.60 -1.02
C GLU A 260 -27.61 14.39 -1.02
N LEU A 261 -26.68 14.09 -0.11
CA LEU A 261 -25.36 14.71 -0.08
C LEU A 261 -24.52 14.32 -1.31
N ILE A 262 -24.60 13.07 -1.76
CA ILE A 262 -23.91 12.59 -2.97
C ILE A 262 -24.44 13.26 -4.24
N LYS A 263 -25.74 13.58 -4.28
CA LYS A 263 -26.38 14.24 -5.43
C LYS A 263 -26.29 15.77 -5.38
N SER A 264 -25.83 16.34 -4.27
CA SER A 264 -25.76 17.79 -4.09
C SER A 264 -24.47 18.35 -4.71
N ASP A 265 -24.62 19.43 -5.48
CA ASP A 265 -23.50 20.22 -6.00
C ASP A 265 -23.05 21.33 -5.01
N ASP A 266 -23.70 21.44 -3.85
CA ASP A 266 -23.41 22.50 -2.88
C ASP A 266 -22.10 22.22 -2.12
N PRO A 267 -21.30 23.25 -1.82
CA PRO A 267 -20.10 23.08 -1.01
C PRO A 267 -20.46 22.59 0.39
N LEU A 268 -20.16 21.32 0.66
CA LEU A 268 -20.42 20.68 1.95
C LEU A 268 -19.49 21.25 3.04
N LYS A 269 -20.06 21.59 4.20
CA LYS A 269 -19.31 22.12 5.35
C LYS A 269 -19.71 21.39 6.64
N GLY A 270 -18.83 21.42 7.63
CA GLY A 270 -19.10 20.91 8.98
C GLY A 270 -19.53 19.44 9.01
N VAL A 271 -20.67 19.18 9.65
CA VAL A 271 -21.20 17.84 9.93
C VAL A 271 -21.53 17.06 8.65
N GLU A 272 -22.04 17.71 7.61
CA GLU A 272 -22.35 17.07 6.33
C GLU A 272 -21.11 16.56 5.62
N ALA A 273 -20.05 17.39 5.57
CA ALA A 273 -18.77 16.99 5.03
C ALA A 273 -18.14 15.84 5.84
N ALA A 274 -18.26 15.88 7.17
CA ALA A 274 -17.78 14.81 8.04
C ALA A 274 -18.57 13.49 7.83
N ARG A 275 -19.90 13.57 7.70
CA ARG A 275 -20.79 12.43 7.42
C ARG A 275 -20.43 11.77 6.09
N LEU A 276 -20.26 12.57 5.03
CA LEU A 276 -19.91 12.05 3.71
C LEU A 276 -18.51 11.42 3.71
N ARG A 277 -17.52 12.03 4.38
CA ARG A 277 -16.19 11.40 4.57
C ARG A 277 -16.27 10.08 5.31
N ARG A 278 -17.06 10.01 6.38
CA ARG A 278 -17.25 8.77 7.16
C ARG A 278 -17.85 7.68 6.28
N TRP A 279 -18.85 8.02 5.46
CA TRP A 279 -19.44 7.09 4.51
C TRP A 279 -18.45 6.62 3.45
N PHE A 280 -17.64 7.51 2.86
CA PHE A 280 -16.55 7.12 1.94
C PHE A 280 -15.54 6.18 2.60
N SER A 281 -15.26 6.39 3.89
CA SER A 281 -14.33 5.54 4.65
C SER A 281 -14.90 4.14 4.91
N SER A 282 -16.22 4.03 5.15
CA SER A 282 -16.88 2.75 5.38
C SER A 282 -17.26 2.00 4.10
N SER A 283 -17.57 2.74 3.04
CA SER A 283 -18.14 2.23 1.79
C SER A 283 -17.12 2.18 0.66
N LYS A 284 -15.89 1.73 0.97
CA LYS A 284 -14.79 1.68 -0.01
C LYS A 284 -15.06 0.72 -1.17
N MET A 285 -14.55 1.06 -2.35
CA MET A 285 -14.50 0.15 -3.49
C MET A 285 -13.51 -1.00 -3.21
N ILE A 286 -13.99 -2.23 -3.32
CA ILE A 286 -13.22 -3.46 -3.17
C ILE A 286 -13.18 -4.14 -4.55
N PRO A 287 -12.04 -4.14 -5.27
CA PRO A 287 -12.01 -4.56 -6.66
C PRO A 287 -12.61 -5.94 -6.93
N LEU A 288 -12.36 -6.91 -6.05
CA LEU A 288 -12.86 -8.29 -6.20
C LEU A 288 -14.39 -8.40 -6.07
N ARG A 289 -15.03 -7.47 -5.34
CA ARG A 289 -16.48 -7.44 -5.13
C ARG A 289 -17.16 -6.52 -6.14
N ASP A 290 -16.54 -5.38 -6.44
CA ASP A 290 -17.18 -4.25 -7.09
C ASP A 290 -16.85 -4.11 -8.58
N LEU A 291 -15.81 -4.79 -9.09
CA LEU A 291 -15.54 -4.88 -10.53
C LEU A 291 -16.21 -6.14 -11.09
N THR A 292 -17.53 -6.04 -11.30
CA THR A 292 -18.34 -7.17 -11.78
C THR A 292 -18.23 -7.37 -13.29
N ASP A 293 -17.69 -6.40 -14.03
CA ASP A 293 -17.53 -6.46 -15.48
C ASP A 293 -16.07 -6.69 -15.90
N ASP A 294 -15.91 -7.38 -17.03
CA ASP A 294 -14.59 -7.73 -17.57
C ASP A 294 -13.78 -6.49 -17.96
N PHE A 295 -14.43 -5.41 -18.36
CA PHE A 295 -13.78 -4.16 -18.76
C PHE A 295 -13.11 -3.48 -17.56
N GLY A 296 -13.83 -3.31 -16.45
CA GLY A 296 -13.28 -2.76 -15.20
C GLY A 296 -12.12 -3.59 -14.64
N SER A 297 -12.24 -4.92 -14.70
CA SER A 297 -11.15 -5.84 -14.34
C SER A 297 -9.93 -5.70 -15.27
N ALA A 298 -10.15 -5.61 -16.57
CA ALA A 298 -9.08 -5.40 -17.55
C ALA A 298 -8.35 -4.06 -17.32
N VAL A 299 -9.07 -2.99 -16.98
CA VAL A 299 -8.49 -1.70 -16.60
C VAL A 299 -7.65 -1.83 -15.33
N LEU A 300 -8.16 -2.48 -14.28
CA LEU A 300 -7.43 -2.70 -13.02
C LEU A 300 -6.09 -3.42 -13.24
N PHE A 301 -6.08 -4.45 -14.07
CA PHE A 301 -4.89 -5.26 -14.34
C PHE A 301 -4.03 -4.75 -15.51
N GLY A 302 -4.38 -3.61 -16.13
CA GLY A 302 -3.62 -3.04 -17.23
C GLY A 302 -3.64 -3.88 -18.52
N ARG A 303 -4.69 -4.67 -18.76
CA ARG A 303 -4.80 -5.54 -19.93
C ARG A 303 -5.27 -4.76 -21.16
N LEU A 304 -4.36 -4.01 -21.78
CA LEU A 304 -4.66 -3.11 -22.91
C LEU A 304 -5.39 -3.81 -24.06
N GLU A 305 -4.97 -5.01 -24.46
CA GLU A 305 -5.59 -5.76 -25.56
C GLU A 305 -7.07 -6.06 -25.31
N VAL A 306 -7.42 -6.40 -24.06
CA VAL A 306 -8.82 -6.69 -23.68
C VAL A 306 -9.66 -5.42 -23.70
N VAL A 307 -9.10 -4.30 -23.24
CA VAL A 307 -9.75 -2.98 -23.29
C VAL A 307 -10.00 -2.54 -24.74
N GLN A 308 -9.03 -2.73 -25.63
CA GLN A 308 -9.15 -2.41 -27.05
C GLN A 308 -10.21 -3.28 -27.74
N ALA A 309 -10.21 -4.60 -27.47
CA ALA A 309 -11.18 -5.53 -28.03
C ALA A 309 -12.62 -5.19 -27.59
N ASP A 310 -12.85 -4.88 -26.30
CA ASP A 310 -14.17 -4.49 -25.80
C ASP A 310 -14.66 -3.18 -26.44
N ILE A 311 -13.79 -2.18 -26.59
CA ILE A 311 -14.11 -0.91 -27.25
C ILE A 311 -14.50 -1.14 -28.71
N LEU A 312 -13.74 -1.93 -29.46
CA LEU A 312 -14.05 -2.26 -30.86
C LEU A 312 -15.40 -2.97 -30.97
N ALA A 313 -15.69 -3.92 -30.07
CA ALA A 313 -16.98 -4.59 -30.02
C ALA A 313 -18.14 -3.62 -29.76
N ARG A 314 -17.99 -2.69 -28.81
CA ARG A 314 -18.99 -1.63 -28.55
C ARG A 314 -19.15 -0.68 -29.74
N MET A 315 -18.06 -0.31 -30.41
CA MET A 315 -18.10 0.55 -31.59
C MET A 315 -18.89 -0.12 -32.71
N HIS A 316 -18.66 -1.42 -32.94
CA HIS A 316 -19.42 -2.19 -33.91
C HIS A 316 -20.93 -2.23 -33.56
N LYS A 317 -21.26 -2.43 -32.28
CA LYS A 317 -22.65 -2.40 -31.80
C LYS A 317 -23.34 -1.06 -32.03
N HIS A 318 -22.64 0.07 -31.81
CA HIS A 318 -23.20 1.40 -32.09
C HIS A 318 -23.32 1.69 -33.58
N ALA A 319 -22.40 1.18 -34.40
CA ALA A 319 -22.48 1.28 -35.86
C ALA A 319 -23.68 0.51 -36.42
N GLN A 320 -23.96 -0.69 -35.91
CA GLN A 320 -25.15 -1.47 -36.27
C GLN A 320 -26.47 -0.76 -35.92
N ARG A 321 -26.46 0.14 -34.93
CA ARG A 321 -27.60 0.97 -34.53
C ARG A 321 -27.72 2.28 -35.32
N SER A 322 -26.90 2.45 -36.36
CA SER A 322 -26.85 3.68 -37.17
C SER A 322 -26.56 4.95 -36.36
N THR A 323 -25.76 4.81 -35.29
CA THR A 323 -25.32 5.97 -34.51
C THR A 323 -24.38 6.84 -35.37
N PRO A 324 -24.61 8.16 -35.51
CA PRO A 324 -23.84 9.01 -36.42
C PRO A 324 -22.32 9.01 -36.15
N ASP A 325 -21.93 8.89 -34.88
CA ASP A 325 -20.54 8.71 -34.46
C ASP A 325 -20.45 7.58 -33.42
N PRO A 326 -20.23 6.33 -33.87
CA PRO A 326 -20.14 5.18 -32.99
C PRO A 326 -18.99 5.29 -31.98
N ARG A 327 -17.90 6.00 -32.34
CA ARG A 327 -16.74 6.17 -31.47
C ARG A 327 -17.05 7.12 -30.33
N ALA A 328 -17.61 8.29 -30.62
CA ALA A 328 -18.02 9.24 -29.59
C ALA A 328 -19.06 8.63 -28.63
N ALA A 329 -19.98 7.82 -29.16
CA ALA A 329 -20.93 7.07 -28.34
C ALA A 329 -20.24 6.09 -27.38
N VAL A 330 -19.26 5.32 -27.83
CA VAL A 330 -18.48 4.42 -26.95
C VAL A 330 -17.67 5.19 -25.92
N VAL A 331 -17.04 6.30 -26.31
CA VAL A 331 -16.30 7.16 -25.37
C VAL A 331 -17.22 7.65 -24.26
N ARG A 332 -18.43 8.10 -24.60
CA ARG A 332 -19.44 8.51 -23.62
C ARG A 332 -19.85 7.33 -22.72
N ASP A 333 -20.18 6.18 -23.30
CA ASP A 333 -20.58 4.99 -22.53
C ASP A 333 -19.51 4.59 -21.48
N ILE A 334 -18.23 4.61 -21.88
CA ILE A 334 -17.11 4.26 -20.99
C ILE A 334 -16.86 5.37 -19.98
N TYR A 335 -16.95 6.64 -20.40
CA TYR A 335 -16.80 7.78 -19.51
C TYR A 335 -17.89 7.81 -18.43
N GLU A 336 -19.07 7.28 -18.72
CA GLU A 336 -20.20 7.15 -17.77
C GLU A 336 -20.10 5.92 -16.87
N MET A 337 -19.17 4.99 -17.09
CA MET A 337 -18.99 3.83 -16.21
C MET A 337 -18.59 4.25 -14.80
N ARG A 338 -19.18 3.59 -13.80
CA ARG A 338 -18.94 3.83 -12.37
C ARG A 338 -18.79 2.49 -11.66
N TRP A 339 -17.75 2.36 -10.85
CA TRP A 339 -17.47 1.13 -10.10
C TRP A 339 -17.62 1.32 -8.59
N GLY A 340 -18.25 0.34 -7.95
CA GLY A 340 -18.43 0.26 -6.50
C GLY A 340 -19.36 1.32 -5.90
N PRO A 341 -19.52 1.31 -4.57
CA PRO A 341 -20.45 2.20 -3.87
C PRO A 341 -20.11 3.67 -4.08
N THR A 342 -18.81 3.99 -4.14
CA THR A 342 -18.30 5.35 -4.32
C THR A 342 -18.27 5.80 -5.79
N GLN A 343 -18.93 5.07 -6.69
CA GLN A 343 -19.05 5.39 -8.11
C GLN A 343 -17.73 5.89 -8.72
N VAL A 344 -16.68 5.09 -8.59
CA VAL A 344 -15.33 5.47 -9.05
C VAL A 344 -15.34 5.61 -10.57
N PRO A 345 -14.94 6.76 -11.16
CA PRO A 345 -14.81 6.92 -12.61
C PRO A 345 -13.52 6.26 -13.13
N ILE A 346 -13.44 6.05 -14.45
CA ILE A 346 -12.38 5.24 -15.08
C ILE A 346 -10.95 5.71 -14.78
N PHE A 347 -10.68 7.02 -14.78
CA PHE A 347 -9.34 7.52 -14.48
C PHE A 347 -8.99 7.43 -13.00
N ASN A 348 -9.98 7.54 -12.09
CA ASN A 348 -9.75 7.29 -10.67
C ASN A 348 -9.52 5.79 -10.42
N LEU A 349 -10.21 4.90 -11.17
CA LEU A 349 -9.93 3.46 -11.14
C LEU A 349 -8.50 3.18 -11.59
N ILE A 350 -8.05 3.73 -12.72
CA ILE A 350 -6.67 3.57 -13.21
C ILE A 350 -5.67 4.06 -12.16
N LEU A 351 -5.87 5.27 -11.61
CA LEU A 351 -4.99 5.82 -10.59
C LEU A 351 -4.91 4.91 -9.36
N LEU A 352 -6.06 4.47 -8.85
CA LEU A 352 -6.13 3.53 -7.73
C LEU A 352 -5.43 2.21 -8.06
N SER A 353 -5.56 1.73 -9.30
CA SER A 353 -4.92 0.51 -9.78
C SER A 353 -3.39 0.59 -9.68
N THR A 354 -2.82 1.75 -9.97
CA THR A 354 -1.36 1.98 -9.84
C THR A 354 -0.85 1.94 -8.40
N LEU A 355 -1.75 2.18 -7.43
CA LEU A 355 -1.45 2.08 -6.01
C LEU A 355 -1.66 0.65 -5.50
N LEU A 356 -2.70 -0.04 -5.98
CA LEU A 356 -3.05 -1.39 -5.54
C LEU A 356 -2.12 -2.47 -6.08
N VAL A 357 -1.70 -2.36 -7.35
CA VAL A 357 -0.83 -3.34 -8.00
C VAL A 357 0.36 -2.62 -8.67
N PRO A 358 1.34 -2.12 -7.88
CA PRO A 358 2.42 -1.29 -8.42
C PRO A 358 3.25 -1.98 -9.52
N ALA A 359 3.37 -3.30 -9.48
CA ALA A 359 4.07 -4.10 -10.49
C ALA A 359 3.44 -3.99 -11.89
N MET A 360 2.15 -3.64 -11.98
CA MET A 360 1.40 -3.48 -13.24
C MET A 360 1.27 -2.01 -13.67
N ARG A 361 1.94 -1.08 -12.98
CA ARG A 361 1.85 0.35 -13.24
C ARG A 361 2.16 0.73 -14.70
N PRO A 362 3.22 0.20 -15.36
CA PRO A 362 3.46 0.50 -16.77
C PRO A 362 2.29 0.13 -17.68
N GLN A 363 1.66 -1.03 -17.43
CA GLN A 363 0.54 -1.55 -18.20
C GLN A 363 -0.74 -0.72 -17.96
N GLN A 364 -1.02 -0.33 -16.72
CA GLN A 364 -2.14 0.55 -16.37
C GLN A 364 -1.99 1.95 -17.00
N LEU A 365 -0.77 2.49 -17.02
CA LEU A 365 -0.49 3.76 -17.69
C LEU A 365 -0.59 3.64 -19.22
N ALA A 366 -0.33 2.46 -19.80
CA ALA A 366 -0.57 2.21 -21.22
C ALA A 366 -2.07 2.28 -21.55
N VAL A 367 -2.93 1.69 -20.70
CA VAL A 367 -4.40 1.84 -20.80
C VAL A 367 -4.80 3.31 -20.73
N ALA A 368 -4.27 4.07 -19.77
CA ALA A 368 -4.56 5.50 -19.65
C ALA A 368 -4.18 6.28 -20.92
N ARG A 369 -2.97 6.06 -21.45
CA ARG A 369 -2.47 6.72 -22.67
C ARG A 369 -3.34 6.38 -23.87
N PHE A 370 -3.73 5.14 -24.03
CA PHE A 370 -4.63 4.72 -25.11
C PHE A 370 -5.98 5.43 -25.02
N LEU A 371 -6.61 5.46 -23.83
CA LEU A 371 -7.90 6.14 -23.66
C LEU A 371 -7.81 7.66 -23.93
N ILE A 372 -6.72 8.31 -23.51
CA ILE A 372 -6.53 9.76 -23.68
C ILE A 372 -6.13 10.10 -25.11
N ASN A 373 -5.06 9.49 -25.61
CA ASN A 373 -4.43 9.90 -26.86
C ASN A 373 -5.16 9.34 -28.06
N GLU A 374 -5.57 8.07 -27.99
CA GLU A 374 -6.28 7.41 -29.08
C GLU A 374 -7.77 7.67 -28.94
N MET A 375 -8.42 7.28 -27.85
CA MET A 375 -9.88 7.43 -27.73
C MET A 375 -10.36 8.86 -27.49
N LYS A 376 -9.46 9.82 -27.25
CA LYS A 376 -9.80 11.23 -26.95
C LYS A 376 -10.77 11.36 -25.77
N MET A 377 -10.66 10.44 -24.81
CA MET A 377 -11.52 10.42 -23.63
C MET A 377 -11.17 11.60 -22.70
N PRO A 378 -12.16 12.35 -22.21
CA PRO A 378 -11.90 13.45 -21.30
C PRO A 378 -11.47 12.95 -19.91
N VAL A 379 -10.50 13.64 -19.30
CA VAL A 379 -9.87 13.26 -18.02
C VAL A 379 -10.45 13.98 -16.81
N ASP A 380 -11.52 14.74 -16.99
CA ASP A 380 -12.15 15.60 -15.98
C ASP A 380 -13.24 14.90 -15.16
N GLY A 381 -13.26 13.57 -15.18
CA GLY A 381 -14.16 12.76 -14.38
C GLY A 381 -14.04 13.12 -12.89
N ARG A 382 -15.17 13.57 -12.31
CA ARG A 382 -15.33 13.74 -10.87
C ARG A 382 -15.94 12.48 -10.29
N ASP A 383 -15.35 11.96 -9.23
CA ASP A 383 -16.07 11.03 -8.38
C ASP A 383 -17.05 11.79 -7.46
N VAL A 384 -17.87 11.03 -6.74
CA VAL A 384 -18.84 11.58 -5.77
C VAL A 384 -18.18 12.27 -4.57
N SER A 385 -16.86 12.15 -4.39
CA SER A 385 -16.11 12.91 -3.38
C SER A 385 -15.65 14.28 -3.88
N GLY A 386 -15.90 14.59 -5.16
CA GLY A 386 -15.44 15.80 -5.83
C GLY A 386 -13.96 15.73 -6.24
N ALA A 387 -13.30 14.58 -6.09
CA ALA A 387 -11.93 14.41 -6.50
C ALA A 387 -11.87 14.24 -8.02
N THR A 388 -11.26 15.21 -8.70
CA THR A 388 -10.82 15.03 -10.08
C THR A 388 -9.51 14.26 -10.08
N GLY A 389 -9.45 13.17 -10.84
CA GLY A 389 -8.22 12.42 -11.07
C GLY A 389 -7.16 13.31 -11.73
N ALA A 390 -6.27 13.91 -10.94
CA ALA A 390 -5.10 14.58 -11.47
C ALA A 390 -4.09 13.51 -11.89
N LEU A 391 -4.04 13.21 -13.19
CA LEU A 391 -3.01 12.33 -13.74
C LEU A 391 -1.61 12.95 -13.52
N PRO A 392 -0.55 12.12 -13.42
CA PRO A 392 0.83 12.61 -13.33
C PRO A 392 1.14 13.63 -14.42
N ARG A 393 1.91 14.68 -14.09
CA ARG A 393 2.25 15.81 -14.99
C ARG A 393 2.77 15.38 -16.37
N ASP A 394 3.42 14.22 -16.45
CA ASP A 394 3.98 13.68 -17.69
C ASP A 394 2.90 13.29 -18.72
N LEU A 395 1.63 13.16 -18.30
CA LEU A 395 0.47 12.94 -19.17
C LEU A 395 -0.31 14.23 -19.48
N ASP A 396 -0.03 15.32 -18.77
CA ASP A 396 -0.77 16.60 -18.89
C ASP A 396 -0.32 17.45 -20.10
N GLN A 397 0.81 17.08 -20.74
CA GLN A 397 1.30 17.74 -21.96
C GLN A 397 0.38 17.56 -23.18
N ALA A 398 -0.66 16.71 -23.09
CA ALA A 398 -1.62 16.46 -24.17
C ALA A 398 -2.86 17.38 -24.16
N ARG A 399 -2.97 18.36 -23.26
CA ARG A 399 -4.06 19.36 -23.25
C ARG A 399 -3.99 20.30 -24.47
N VAL A 400 -4.52 19.84 -25.61
CA VAL A 400 -4.94 20.73 -26.69
C VAL A 400 -6.14 21.53 -26.17
N ARG A 401 -5.96 22.83 -25.89
CA ARG A 401 -7.07 23.72 -25.56
C ARG A 401 -8.06 23.68 -26.74
N PRO A 402 -9.36 23.43 -26.52
CA PRO A 402 -10.34 23.53 -27.59
C PRO A 402 -10.31 24.97 -28.14
N PRO A 403 -10.49 25.16 -29.48
CA PRO A 403 -10.54 26.49 -30.07
C PRO A 403 -11.65 27.28 -29.39
N SER A 404 -11.31 28.46 -28.87
CA SER A 404 -12.30 29.35 -28.29
C SER A 404 -13.34 29.69 -29.36
N THR A 405 -14.59 29.31 -29.13
CA THR A 405 -15.73 29.79 -29.92
C THR A 405 -15.79 31.30 -29.75
N ARG A 406 -15.19 32.01 -30.70
CA ARG A 406 -15.21 33.47 -30.81
C ARG A 406 -16.67 33.87 -31.06
N ARG A 407 -17.37 34.30 -30.01
CA ARG A 407 -18.69 34.93 -30.11
C ARG A 407 -18.58 36.13 -31.04
N SER A 408 -19.11 36.03 -32.25
CA SER A 408 -19.27 37.16 -33.16
C SER A 408 -20.34 38.09 -32.58
N SER A 409 -19.91 39.19 -31.97
CA SER A 409 -20.78 40.32 -31.67
C SER A 409 -21.19 40.98 -32.99
N SER A 410 -22.43 40.74 -33.41
CA SER A 410 -23.10 41.51 -34.45
C SER A 410 -23.33 42.93 -33.92
N THR A 411 -22.59 43.89 -34.48
CA THR A 411 -22.86 45.32 -34.28
C THR A 411 -23.99 45.73 -35.22
N ARG A 412 -25.11 46.11 -34.63
CA ARG A 412 -26.27 46.72 -35.30
C ARG A 412 -25.92 48.20 -35.52
N ALA A 413 -25.71 48.62 -36.77
CA ALA A 413 -25.58 50.02 -37.12
C ALA A 413 -26.98 50.64 -37.26
N ALA A 414 -27.22 51.72 -36.53
CA ALA A 414 -28.32 52.64 -36.73
C ALA A 414 -27.71 54.04 -36.78
N THR A 415 -27.73 54.64 -37.98
CA THR A 415 -27.93 56.06 -38.34
C THR A 415 -27.68 56.20 -39.83
#